data_AF-A0A851VQF8-F1
#
_entry.id   AF-A0A851VQF8-F1
#
_cell.length_a   1.000
_cell.length_b   1.000
_cell.length_c   1.000
_cell.angle_alpha   90.00
_cell.angle_beta   90.00
_cell.angle_gamma   90.00
#
_symmetry.space_group_name_H-M   'P 1'
#
loop_
_entity.id
_entity.type
_entity.pdbx_description
1 polymer ?
#
loop_
_entity_poly.entity_id
_entity_poly.type
_entity_poly.pdbx_seq_one_letter_code
_entity_poly.pdbx_strand_id
1 'polypeptide(L)'
;SLAGIENLPCELQRNFQLMRELDQRTEDKKAEIDSLAAAYIESVKNMLPEERVEHLRKIQSAYSKCKEYSDDKVQLAMQTYEMVDKHIRRLDADLARFEADLKDKLEGSDFETPASRSLKKGRSQKDKRSSRGRGRRTSEEDTPKKKKLKGGSEFADTILSVHPSDVLDMPVDPNEPTYCLCHQVSYGEMIGCDNPDCPIEWFHFACVDLTTKPKGKWFCPRCVQERKKKK
;
A
#
# COMPACT_ATOMS: atom_id res chain seq x y z
N SER A 1 16.74 16.09 -6.14
CA SER A 1 17.96 15.25 -6.03
C SER A 1 17.57 13.78 -6.04
N LEU A 2 17.88 13.08 -7.13
CA LEU A 2 17.33 11.75 -7.44
C LEU A 2 17.99 10.59 -6.68
N ALA A 3 19.25 10.75 -6.24
CA ALA A 3 20.11 9.76 -5.57
C ALA A 3 19.58 9.12 -4.25
N GLY A 4 18.34 9.38 -3.85
CA GLY A 4 17.65 8.55 -2.87
C GLY A 4 16.91 7.36 -3.50
N ILE A 5 16.30 7.55 -4.67
CA ILE A 5 15.37 6.59 -5.31
C ILE A 5 16.14 5.48 -6.04
N GLU A 6 17.30 5.80 -6.59
CA GLU A 6 18.14 4.91 -7.41
C GLU A 6 18.61 3.65 -6.65
N ASN A 7 18.73 3.71 -5.32
CA ASN A 7 19.14 2.57 -4.49
C ASN A 7 17.99 1.62 -4.11
N LEU A 8 16.74 2.07 -4.15
CA LEU A 8 15.58 1.33 -3.64
C LEU A 8 15.46 -0.09 -4.25
N PRO A 9 15.63 -0.31 -5.57
CA PRO A 9 15.53 -1.65 -6.14
C PRO A 9 16.59 -2.62 -5.59
N CYS A 10 17.82 -2.14 -5.37
CA CYS A 10 18.93 -2.93 -4.83
C CYS A 10 18.72 -3.25 -3.34
N GLU A 11 18.24 -2.29 -2.56
CA GLU A 11 17.93 -2.48 -1.14
C GLU A 11 16.72 -3.43 -0.96
N LEU A 12 15.68 -3.30 -1.80
CA LEU A 12 14.57 -4.26 -1.86
C LEU A 12 15.03 -5.67 -2.22
N GLN A 13 15.80 -5.83 -3.30
CA GLN A 13 16.29 -7.15 -3.75
C GLN A 13 17.11 -7.84 -2.66
N ARG A 14 17.95 -7.09 -1.94
CA ARG A 14 18.71 -7.57 -0.78
C ARG A 14 17.79 -7.99 0.37
N ASN A 15 16.79 -7.18 0.72
CA ASN A 15 15.88 -7.49 1.81
C ASN A 15 15.00 -8.72 1.51
N PHE A 16 14.50 -8.86 0.27
CA PHE A 16 13.77 -10.06 -0.15
C PHE A 16 14.65 -11.32 -0.15
N GLN A 17 15.94 -11.20 -0.48
CA GLN A 17 16.87 -12.33 -0.35
C GLN A 17 17.10 -12.72 1.12
N LEU A 18 17.33 -11.74 2.00
CA LEU A 18 17.49 -11.96 3.44
C LEU A 18 16.22 -12.54 4.09
N MET A 19 15.03 -12.11 3.67
CA MET A 19 13.76 -12.70 4.13
C MET A 19 13.64 -14.17 3.72
N ARG A 20 14.00 -14.54 2.48
CA ARG A 20 14.03 -15.96 2.05
C ARG A 20 15.03 -16.80 2.85
N GLU A 21 16.18 -16.23 3.21
CA GLU A 21 17.18 -16.93 4.04
C GLU A 21 16.70 -17.12 5.49
N LEU A 22 15.99 -16.15 6.06
CA LEU A 22 15.36 -16.29 7.38
C LEU A 22 14.20 -17.30 7.33
N ASP A 23 13.42 -17.32 6.25
CA ASP A 23 12.37 -18.32 6.05
C ASP A 23 12.92 -19.74 5.97
N GLN A 24 13.95 -19.98 5.15
CA GLN A 24 14.57 -21.31 5.07
C GLN A 24 15.12 -21.75 6.43
N ARG A 25 15.84 -20.88 7.16
CA ARG A 25 16.34 -21.19 8.52
C ARG A 25 15.22 -21.45 9.53
N THR A 26 14.04 -20.87 9.31
CA THR A 26 12.86 -21.10 10.16
C THR A 26 12.21 -22.45 9.83
N GLU A 27 12.06 -22.79 8.55
CA GLU A 27 11.60 -24.13 8.12
C GLU A 27 12.56 -25.24 8.56
N ASP A 28 13.87 -25.05 8.37
CA ASP A 28 14.91 -25.99 8.82
C ASP A 28 14.79 -26.27 10.33
N LYS A 29 14.52 -25.21 11.13
CA LYS A 29 14.34 -25.34 12.58
C LYS A 29 13.00 -25.96 12.97
N LYS A 30 11.91 -25.76 12.23
CA LYS A 30 10.66 -26.54 12.43
C LYS A 30 10.92 -28.03 12.20
N ALA A 31 11.56 -28.39 11.09
CA ALA A 31 11.88 -29.78 10.77
C ALA A 31 12.81 -30.44 11.82
N GLU A 32 13.77 -29.69 12.37
CA GLU A 32 14.59 -30.14 13.50
C GLU A 32 13.75 -30.36 14.77
N ILE A 33 12.83 -29.46 15.09
CA ILE A 33 11.92 -29.58 16.25
C ILE A 33 11.00 -30.79 16.09
N ASP A 34 10.38 -30.98 14.93
CA ASP A 34 9.47 -32.09 14.65
C ASP A 34 10.20 -33.44 14.69
N SER A 35 11.42 -33.50 14.12
CA SER A 35 12.29 -34.68 14.19
C SER A 35 12.69 -35.03 15.63
N LEU A 36 13.12 -34.03 16.42
CA LEU A 36 13.43 -34.22 17.84
C LEU A 36 12.19 -34.64 18.65
N ALA A 37 11.01 -34.08 18.36
CA ALA A 37 9.76 -34.42 19.03
C ALA A 37 9.30 -35.85 18.70
N ALA A 38 9.39 -36.27 17.43
CA ALA A 38 9.08 -37.64 17.00
C ALA A 38 10.02 -38.65 17.68
N ALA A 39 11.33 -38.41 17.65
CA ALA A 39 12.32 -39.26 18.30
C ALA A 39 12.11 -39.35 19.82
N TYR A 40 11.67 -38.26 20.46
CA TYR A 40 11.29 -38.28 21.88
C TYR A 40 10.07 -39.17 22.13
N ILE A 41 8.99 -38.99 21.37
CA ILE A 41 7.74 -39.74 21.53
C ILE A 41 7.96 -41.26 21.34
N GLU A 42 8.83 -41.64 20.40
CA GLU A 42 9.22 -43.05 20.18
C GLU A 42 10.03 -43.62 21.33
N SER A 43 11.06 -42.90 21.81
CA SER A 43 12.06 -43.43 22.75
C SER A 43 11.77 -43.19 24.24
N VAL A 44 10.94 -42.21 24.61
CA VAL A 44 10.77 -41.70 26.00
C VAL A 44 10.51 -42.78 27.06
N LYS A 45 9.83 -43.87 26.71
CA LYS A 45 9.57 -44.99 27.64
C LYS A 45 10.85 -45.69 28.12
N ASN A 46 11.89 -45.69 27.29
CA ASN A 46 13.16 -46.39 27.50
C ASN A 46 14.29 -45.44 27.98
N MET A 47 14.08 -44.12 27.94
CA MET A 47 15.04 -43.11 28.38
C MET A 47 15.04 -42.93 29.90
N LEU A 48 16.20 -42.65 30.49
CA LEU A 48 16.38 -42.20 31.88
C LEU A 48 15.83 -40.76 32.09
N PRO A 49 15.50 -40.35 33.32
CA PRO A 49 15.02 -38.99 33.61
C PRO A 49 15.95 -37.88 33.09
N GLU A 50 17.26 -38.07 33.23
CA GLU A 50 18.30 -37.12 32.83
C GLU A 50 18.35 -36.97 31.30
N GLU A 51 18.25 -38.08 30.58
CA GLU A 51 18.20 -38.10 29.11
C GLU A 51 16.94 -37.40 28.58
N ARG A 52 15.79 -37.57 29.26
CA ARG A 52 14.55 -36.87 28.90
C ARG A 52 14.68 -35.37 29.10
N VAL A 53 15.30 -34.92 30.19
CA VAL A 53 15.55 -33.49 30.46
C VAL A 53 16.48 -32.90 29.40
N GLU A 54 17.56 -33.58 29.04
CA GLU A 54 18.48 -33.11 27.99
C GLU A 54 17.83 -33.11 26.60
N HIS A 55 16.96 -34.06 26.29
CA HIS A 55 16.25 -34.08 25.01
C HIS A 55 15.20 -32.97 24.91
N LEU A 56 14.46 -32.70 25.99
CA LEU A 56 13.55 -31.55 26.08
C LEU A 56 14.33 -30.22 26.02
N ARG A 57 15.53 -30.14 26.59
CA ARG A 57 16.43 -28.98 26.48
C ARG A 57 16.84 -28.70 25.03
N LYS A 58 17.11 -29.73 24.23
CA LYS A 58 17.40 -29.59 22.79
C LYS A 58 16.20 -29.04 22.02
N ILE A 59 15.00 -29.58 22.25
CA ILE A 59 13.75 -29.08 21.66
C ILE A 59 13.50 -27.61 22.05
N GLN A 60 13.67 -27.26 23.33
CA GLN A 60 13.54 -25.87 23.81
C GLN A 60 14.54 -24.92 23.14
N SER A 61 15.79 -25.36 22.95
CA SER A 61 16.83 -24.59 22.27
C SER A 61 16.50 -24.35 20.79
N ALA A 62 16.11 -25.41 20.07
CA ALA A 62 15.70 -25.33 18.66
C ALA A 62 14.46 -24.42 18.49
N TYR A 63 13.45 -24.55 19.36
CA TYR A 63 12.25 -23.69 19.37
C TYR A 63 12.60 -22.22 19.65
N SER A 64 13.52 -21.96 20.59
CA SER A 64 13.99 -20.59 20.88
C SER A 64 14.67 -19.96 19.67
N LYS A 65 15.49 -20.74 18.93
CA LYS A 65 16.14 -20.27 17.70
C LYS A 65 15.15 -20.09 16.53
N CYS A 66 14.17 -20.99 16.40
CA CYS A 66 13.08 -20.87 15.44
C CYS A 66 12.29 -19.57 15.66
N LYS A 67 12.02 -19.22 16.93
CA LYS A 67 11.37 -17.95 17.28
C LYS A 67 12.25 -16.75 16.94
N GLU A 68 13.54 -16.80 17.25
CA GLU A 68 14.48 -15.71 16.93
C GLU A 68 14.48 -15.38 15.43
N TYR A 69 14.61 -16.39 14.55
CA TYR A 69 14.53 -16.18 13.10
C TYR A 69 13.15 -15.68 12.62
N SER A 70 12.06 -16.07 13.31
CA SER A 70 10.71 -15.58 13.02
C SER A 70 10.53 -14.12 13.42
N ASP A 71 11.04 -13.72 14.59
CA ASP A 71 11.03 -12.34 15.06
C ASP A 71 11.89 -11.44 14.15
N ASP A 72 13.10 -11.90 13.79
CA ASP A 72 14.00 -11.23 12.82
C ASP A 72 13.32 -11.00 11.46
N LYS A 73 12.59 -12.02 10.94
CA LYS A 73 11.85 -11.90 9.67
C LYS A 73 10.80 -10.80 9.76
N VAL A 74 10.03 -10.73 10.85
CA VAL A 74 9.01 -9.70 11.05
C VAL A 74 9.65 -8.31 11.10
N GLN A 75 10.77 -8.14 11.79
CA GLN A 75 11.50 -6.86 11.81
C GLN A 75 12.01 -6.45 10.42
N LEU A 76 12.57 -7.39 9.65
CA LEU A 76 13.04 -7.12 8.30
C LEU A 76 11.88 -6.77 7.33
N ALA A 77 10.74 -7.43 7.46
CA ALA A 77 9.54 -7.11 6.70
C ALA A 77 9.01 -5.69 7.04
N MET A 78 8.96 -5.33 8.32
CA MET A 78 8.59 -3.98 8.76
C MET A 78 9.53 -2.91 8.21
N GLN A 79 10.85 -3.09 8.35
CA GLN A 79 11.86 -2.16 7.80
C GLN A 79 11.73 -2.01 6.27
N THR A 80 11.43 -3.10 5.57
CA THR A 80 11.23 -3.09 4.12
C THR A 80 9.96 -2.32 3.72
N TYR A 81 8.88 -2.46 4.49
CA TYR A 81 7.65 -1.70 4.30
C TYR A 81 7.84 -0.20 4.58
N GLU A 82 8.46 0.16 5.72
CA GLU A 82 8.76 1.55 6.09
C GLU A 82 9.68 2.24 5.07
N MET A 83 10.62 1.51 4.49
CA MET A 83 11.44 1.98 3.38
C MET A 83 10.56 2.33 2.16
N VAL A 84 9.67 1.44 1.72
CA VAL A 84 8.78 1.69 0.57
C VAL A 84 7.82 2.85 0.82
N ASP A 85 7.16 2.91 1.99
CA ASP A 85 6.27 4.01 2.39
C ASP A 85 6.97 5.38 2.34
N LYS A 86 8.22 5.45 2.82
CA LYS A 86 9.06 6.65 2.73
C LYS A 86 9.38 7.07 1.29
N HIS A 87 9.39 6.13 0.34
CA HIS A 87 9.55 6.43 -1.10
C HIS A 87 8.23 6.86 -1.75
N ILE A 88 7.10 6.23 -1.42
CA ILE A 88 5.76 6.64 -1.87
C ILE A 88 5.49 8.09 -1.48
N ARG A 89 5.56 8.43 -0.18
CA ARG A 89 5.36 9.80 0.33
C ARG A 89 6.27 10.85 -0.31
N ARG A 90 7.43 10.44 -0.81
CA ARG A 90 8.38 11.32 -1.51
C ARG A 90 7.94 11.59 -2.94
N LEU A 91 7.49 10.56 -3.65
CA LEU A 91 6.90 10.69 -4.98
C LEU A 91 5.63 11.55 -4.90
N ASP A 92 4.75 11.30 -3.93
CA ASP A 92 3.55 12.11 -3.69
C ASP A 92 3.88 13.60 -3.48
N ALA A 93 4.92 13.88 -2.68
CA ALA A 93 5.35 15.25 -2.38
C ALA A 93 6.03 15.95 -3.56
N ASP A 94 6.76 15.23 -4.41
CA ASP A 94 7.34 15.77 -5.64
C ASP A 94 6.26 15.92 -6.74
N LEU A 95 5.26 15.04 -6.83
CA LEU A 95 4.07 15.17 -7.70
C LEU A 95 3.23 16.41 -7.36
N ALA A 96 2.82 16.56 -6.10
CA ALA A 96 2.04 17.73 -5.65
C ALA A 96 2.78 19.07 -5.87
N ARG A 97 4.12 19.03 -5.91
CA ARG A 97 4.95 20.17 -6.32
C ARG A 97 4.88 20.43 -7.81
N PHE A 98 5.01 19.42 -8.66
CA PHE A 98 4.88 19.58 -10.10
C PHE A 98 3.49 20.09 -10.51
N GLU A 99 2.42 19.65 -9.84
CA GLU A 99 1.06 20.16 -10.02
C GLU A 99 0.95 21.66 -9.68
N ALA A 100 1.51 22.09 -8.54
CA ALA A 100 1.55 23.51 -8.16
C ALA A 100 2.37 24.35 -9.16
N ASP A 101 3.54 23.83 -9.58
CA ASP A 101 4.42 24.43 -10.59
C ASP A 101 3.78 24.54 -11.98
N LEU A 102 2.87 23.62 -12.33
CA LEU A 102 2.07 23.64 -13.56
C LEU A 102 0.96 24.67 -13.47
N LYS A 103 0.29 24.75 -12.32
CA LYS A 103 -0.77 25.73 -12.06
C LYS A 103 -0.24 27.16 -12.08
N ASP A 104 0.87 27.45 -11.40
CA ASP A 104 1.50 28.78 -11.37
C ASP A 104 1.89 29.25 -12.78
N LYS A 105 2.41 28.36 -13.62
CA LYS A 105 2.74 28.65 -15.04
C LYS A 105 1.51 28.90 -15.91
N LEU A 106 0.37 28.28 -15.58
CA LEU A 106 -0.90 28.50 -16.29
C LEU A 106 -1.55 29.83 -15.88
N GLU A 107 -1.59 30.13 -14.58
CA GLU A 107 -2.13 31.39 -14.04
C GLU A 107 -1.20 32.59 -14.31
N GLY A 108 0.11 32.36 -14.50
CA GLY A 108 1.10 33.37 -14.88
C GLY A 108 1.17 33.71 -16.37
N SER A 109 0.37 33.06 -17.23
CA SER A 109 0.40 33.24 -18.69
C SER A 109 -0.40 34.45 -19.21
N ASP A 110 -0.94 35.30 -18.31
CA ASP A 110 -1.99 36.28 -18.63
C ASP A 110 -1.58 37.76 -18.44
N PHE A 111 -0.33 38.12 -18.80
CA PHE A 111 0.02 39.52 -19.07
C PHE A 111 1.23 39.73 -20.00
N GLU A 112 0.99 40.15 -21.25
CA GLU A 112 1.75 41.16 -22.03
C GLU A 112 1.30 41.15 -23.51
N THR A 113 0.33 42.00 -23.89
CA THR A 113 0.06 42.41 -25.29
C THR A 113 -0.60 43.81 -25.28
N PRO A 114 -0.22 44.77 -26.16
CA PRO A 114 -0.30 46.18 -25.79
C PRO A 114 -1.45 47.01 -26.40
N ALA A 115 -1.61 48.22 -25.82
CA ALA A 115 -2.46 49.36 -26.23
C ALA A 115 -3.96 49.29 -25.83
N SER A 116 -4.68 50.40 -25.58
CA SER A 116 -4.37 51.79 -25.96
C SER A 116 -4.83 52.91 -24.98
N ARG A 117 -3.90 53.83 -24.68
CA ARG A 117 -4.04 55.31 -24.51
C ARG A 117 -5.34 55.92 -23.91
N SER A 118 -5.19 56.60 -22.77
CA SER A 118 -5.86 57.88 -22.46
C SER A 118 -5.06 58.75 -21.46
N LEU A 119 -5.49 60.00 -21.22
CA LEU A 119 -4.68 61.15 -20.76
C LEU A 119 -5.54 62.06 -19.84
N LYS A 120 -5.10 62.99 -18.97
CA LYS A 120 -3.87 63.80 -18.63
C LYS A 120 -4.07 64.29 -17.14
N LYS A 121 -3.22 64.96 -16.33
CA LYS A 121 -1.81 65.46 -16.34
C LYS A 121 -1.49 66.08 -14.94
N GLY A 122 -0.47 65.60 -14.20
CA GLY A 122 0.10 66.28 -13.00
C GLY A 122 0.68 65.25 -11.99
N ARG A 123 1.94 65.30 -11.50
CA ARG A 123 2.85 66.36 -10.98
C ARG A 123 2.42 66.82 -9.58
N SER A 124 3.25 66.81 -8.53
CA SER A 124 4.73 66.87 -8.48
C SER A 124 5.39 65.96 -7.40
N GLN A 125 6.73 65.89 -7.42
CA GLN A 125 7.60 65.20 -6.43
C GLN A 125 7.56 65.87 -5.04
N LYS A 126 8.02 65.18 -3.96
CA LYS A 126 9.34 65.46 -3.32
C LYS A 126 9.66 64.66 -2.02
N ASP A 127 10.74 63.87 -2.07
CA ASP A 127 11.74 63.52 -1.03
C ASP A 127 11.43 62.94 0.38
N LYS A 128 12.41 62.12 0.82
CA LYS A 128 13.04 62.01 2.17
C LYS A 128 12.58 60.95 3.21
N ARG A 129 13.34 59.84 3.17
CA ARG A 129 14.26 59.34 4.24
C ARG A 129 13.70 58.80 5.58
N SER A 130 13.82 57.46 5.69
CA SER A 130 14.80 56.76 6.58
C SER A 130 14.42 56.36 8.02
N SER A 131 14.95 55.18 8.41
CA SER A 131 15.31 54.72 9.78
C SER A 131 14.18 54.20 10.70
N ARG A 132 14.41 53.27 11.66
CA ARG A 132 15.51 52.29 11.93
C ARG A 132 15.09 51.27 13.02
N GLY A 133 15.28 49.96 12.80
CA GLY A 133 15.39 48.92 13.88
C GLY A 133 14.10 48.59 14.67
N ARG A 134 14.12 47.78 15.76
CA ARG A 134 15.17 46.92 16.35
C ARG A 134 14.60 45.90 17.40
N GLY A 135 14.74 44.59 17.18
CA GLY A 135 14.64 43.53 18.24
C GLY A 135 13.23 43.23 18.82
N ARG A 136 13.03 42.36 19.83
CA ARG A 136 13.84 41.24 20.39
C ARG A 136 13.02 40.36 21.39
N ARG A 137 12.83 39.06 21.07
CA ARG A 137 12.59 37.86 21.94
C ARG A 137 11.65 37.89 23.18
N THR A 138 10.63 37.00 23.15
CA THR A 138 10.20 36.01 24.18
C THR A 138 9.70 34.74 23.43
N SER A 139 9.53 33.50 23.93
CA SER A 139 9.68 32.82 25.25
C SER A 139 8.41 32.54 26.08
N GLU A 140 8.13 31.24 26.27
CA GLU A 140 7.45 30.53 27.41
C GLU A 140 5.96 30.89 27.76
N GLU A 141 5.08 30.00 28.25
CA GLU A 141 4.94 28.52 28.25
C GLU A 141 3.45 28.14 28.56
N ASP A 142 3.10 26.85 28.49
CA ASP A 142 1.99 26.12 29.17
C ASP A 142 0.68 25.78 28.41
N THR A 143 0.02 24.72 28.88
CA THR A 143 -1.17 24.03 28.35
C THR A 143 -2.18 23.82 29.52
N PRO A 144 -2.95 22.72 29.65
CA PRO A 144 -3.79 22.00 28.68
C PRO A 144 -5.29 22.07 29.03
N LYS A 145 -6.18 21.72 28.08
CA LYS A 145 -7.54 21.23 28.42
C LYS A 145 -8.14 20.30 27.35
N LYS A 146 -8.81 19.25 27.82
CA LYS A 146 -9.29 18.10 27.02
C LYS A 146 -10.76 18.26 26.58
N LYS A 147 -11.13 17.72 25.41
CA LYS A 147 -12.47 17.12 25.13
C LYS A 147 -12.41 16.14 23.94
N LYS A 148 -13.44 15.32 23.77
CA LYS A 148 -13.39 13.99 23.11
C LYS A 148 -13.91 13.93 21.66
N LEU A 149 -13.19 13.15 20.83
CA LEU A 149 -13.65 12.09 19.91
C LEU A 149 -14.93 12.28 19.05
N LYS A 150 -14.73 12.57 17.76
CA LYS A 150 -15.18 11.82 16.56
C LYS A 150 -14.57 12.51 15.32
N GLY A 151 -14.30 11.87 14.18
CA GLY A 151 -14.59 10.49 13.79
C GLY A 151 -15.35 10.46 12.46
N GLY A 152 -14.66 10.74 11.36
CA GLY A 152 -15.17 10.79 9.97
C GLY A 152 -13.99 10.79 8.99
N SER A 153 -14.21 10.31 7.76
CA SER A 153 -13.15 10.14 6.75
C SER A 153 -13.27 11.20 5.66
N GLU A 154 -12.18 11.92 5.41
CA GLU A 154 -12.00 12.87 4.29
C GLU A 154 -10.99 12.30 3.28
N PHE A 155 -10.92 10.97 3.14
CA PHE A 155 -9.98 10.24 2.25
C PHE A 155 -10.71 9.44 1.15
N ALA A 156 -11.95 9.81 0.82
CA ALA A 156 -12.77 9.11 -0.18
C ALA A 156 -12.72 9.75 -1.58
N ASP A 157 -12.90 11.06 -1.67
CA ASP A 157 -13.14 11.75 -2.95
C ASP A 157 -11.94 11.76 -3.92
N THR A 158 -10.71 11.94 -3.41
CA THR A 158 -9.52 12.09 -4.27
C THR A 158 -9.12 10.81 -5.02
N ILE A 159 -9.71 9.65 -4.68
CA ILE A 159 -9.40 8.37 -5.32
C ILE A 159 -10.13 8.19 -6.67
N LEU A 160 -11.18 8.97 -6.93
CA LEU A 160 -12.11 8.75 -8.06
C LEU A 160 -11.64 9.28 -9.43
N SER A 161 -10.38 9.72 -9.57
CA SER A 161 -9.84 10.28 -10.82
C SER A 161 -8.59 9.58 -11.37
N VAL A 162 -8.22 8.39 -10.85
CA VAL A 162 -7.13 7.59 -11.41
C VAL A 162 -7.60 6.90 -12.70
N HIS A 163 -6.88 7.09 -13.79
CA HIS A 163 -7.23 6.52 -15.09
C HIS A 163 -6.81 5.03 -15.17
N PRO A 164 -7.59 4.11 -15.76
CA PRO A 164 -7.31 2.66 -15.70
C PRO A 164 -6.00 2.19 -16.35
N SER A 165 -5.29 3.06 -17.07
CA SER A 165 -4.00 2.74 -17.70
C SER A 165 -2.78 2.95 -16.78
N ASP A 166 -2.92 3.69 -15.68
CA ASP A 166 -1.78 4.14 -14.87
C ASP A 166 -1.37 3.14 -13.77
N VAL A 167 -2.03 1.98 -13.71
CA VAL A 167 -1.80 0.90 -12.73
C VAL A 167 -1.47 -0.42 -13.44
N LEU A 168 -0.62 -0.37 -14.48
CA LEU A 168 -0.34 -1.50 -15.38
C LEU A 168 1.16 -1.76 -15.64
N ASP A 169 1.96 -1.94 -14.58
CA ASP A 169 3.09 -2.91 -14.60
C ASP A 169 3.49 -3.37 -13.18
N MET A 170 2.52 -3.95 -12.45
CA MET A 170 2.84 -4.91 -11.39
C MET A 170 2.54 -6.30 -11.95
N PRO A 171 3.50 -7.26 -11.91
CA PRO A 171 3.25 -8.60 -12.42
C PRO A 171 2.15 -9.28 -11.59
N VAL A 172 1.07 -9.69 -12.29
CA VAL A 172 -0.07 -10.38 -11.68
C VAL A 172 0.41 -11.60 -10.92
N ASP A 173 0.00 -11.73 -9.65
CA ASP A 173 0.37 -12.88 -8.81
C ASP A 173 -0.17 -14.18 -9.46
N PRO A 174 0.70 -15.15 -9.84
CA PRO A 174 0.26 -16.40 -10.45
C PRO A 174 -0.68 -17.25 -9.58
N ASN A 175 -0.83 -16.91 -8.30
CA ASN A 175 -1.70 -17.57 -7.34
C ASN A 175 -3.04 -16.82 -7.11
N GLU A 176 -3.30 -15.68 -7.75
CA GLU A 176 -4.60 -15.00 -7.64
C GLU A 176 -5.66 -15.67 -8.55
N PRO A 177 -6.84 -16.07 -8.02
CA PRO A 177 -7.88 -16.70 -8.83
C PRO A 177 -8.44 -15.75 -9.89
N THR A 178 -8.58 -16.26 -11.12
CA THR A 178 -9.16 -15.51 -12.24
C THR A 178 -10.66 -15.73 -12.37
N TYR A 179 -11.38 -14.67 -12.70
CA TYR A 179 -12.83 -14.60 -12.78
C TYR A 179 -13.30 -14.06 -14.14
N CYS A 180 -14.62 -13.96 -14.31
CA CYS A 180 -15.30 -13.36 -15.45
C CYS A 180 -15.04 -14.07 -16.80
N LEU A 181 -15.55 -13.50 -17.89
CA LEU A 181 -15.33 -13.95 -19.26
C LEU A 181 -13.96 -13.52 -19.82
N CYS A 182 -13.29 -12.56 -19.18
CA CYS A 182 -11.97 -12.06 -19.55
C CYS A 182 -10.81 -12.83 -18.90
N HIS A 183 -11.09 -13.77 -17.98
CA HIS A 183 -10.08 -14.55 -17.25
C HIS A 183 -9.02 -13.66 -16.57
N GLN A 184 -9.49 -12.60 -15.90
CA GLN A 184 -8.66 -11.67 -15.14
C GLN A 184 -9.00 -11.74 -13.65
N VAL A 185 -8.11 -11.21 -12.82
CA VAL A 185 -8.30 -11.04 -11.36
C VAL A 185 -9.50 -10.14 -11.02
N SER A 186 -9.90 -10.07 -9.75
CA SER A 186 -11.00 -9.19 -9.32
C SER A 186 -10.62 -7.71 -9.39
N TYR A 187 -11.38 -6.90 -10.14
CA TYR A 187 -11.17 -5.44 -10.24
C TYR A 187 -12.50 -4.68 -10.36
N GLY A 188 -12.55 -3.45 -9.83
CA GLY A 188 -13.73 -2.58 -9.92
C GLY A 188 -15.01 -3.20 -9.34
N GLU A 189 -16.17 -2.85 -9.91
CA GLU A 189 -17.46 -3.45 -9.52
C GLU A 189 -17.64 -4.84 -10.15
N MET A 190 -18.06 -5.81 -9.33
CA MET A 190 -18.32 -7.20 -9.74
C MET A 190 -19.70 -7.69 -9.31
N ILE A 191 -20.27 -8.60 -10.10
CA ILE A 191 -21.56 -9.25 -9.86
C ILE A 191 -21.42 -10.78 -9.81
N GLY A 192 -22.09 -11.40 -8.84
CA GLY A 192 -22.25 -12.85 -8.76
C GLY A 192 -23.47 -13.32 -9.55
N CYS A 193 -23.36 -14.48 -10.21
CA CYS A 193 -24.44 -15.13 -10.93
C CYS A 193 -25.33 -15.94 -9.96
N ASP A 194 -26.65 -15.71 -9.96
CA ASP A 194 -27.65 -16.42 -9.13
C ASP A 194 -27.86 -17.91 -9.50
N ASN A 195 -27.02 -18.48 -10.37
CA ASN A 195 -27.07 -19.89 -10.74
C ASN A 195 -25.96 -20.66 -10.00
N PRO A 196 -26.27 -21.58 -9.06
CA PRO A 196 -25.26 -22.29 -8.28
C PRO A 196 -24.34 -23.17 -9.13
N ASP A 197 -24.82 -23.67 -10.26
CA ASP A 197 -24.01 -24.44 -11.23
C ASP A 197 -23.22 -23.54 -12.21
N CYS A 198 -22.86 -22.30 -11.83
CA CYS A 198 -22.15 -21.36 -12.72
C CYS A 198 -20.63 -21.49 -12.58
N PRO A 199 -19.89 -22.04 -13.57
CA PRO A 199 -18.47 -22.42 -13.42
C PRO A 199 -17.47 -21.24 -13.36
N ILE A 200 -17.96 -20.00 -13.31
CA ILE A 200 -17.17 -18.76 -13.21
C ILE A 200 -17.60 -17.94 -11.98
N GLU A 201 -18.86 -18.11 -11.53
CA GLU A 201 -19.56 -17.34 -10.50
C GLU A 201 -19.59 -15.80 -10.64
N TRP A 202 -18.44 -15.14 -10.76
CA TRP A 202 -18.24 -13.70 -10.64
C TRP A 202 -17.82 -13.03 -11.96
N PHE A 203 -18.36 -11.84 -12.22
CA PHE A 203 -18.17 -11.10 -13.47
C PHE A 203 -17.98 -9.60 -13.19
N HIS A 204 -17.00 -8.96 -13.84
CA HIS A 204 -16.82 -7.50 -13.78
C HIS A 204 -17.96 -6.79 -14.52
N PHE A 205 -18.48 -5.70 -13.96
CA PHE A 205 -19.61 -4.94 -14.51
C PHE A 205 -19.41 -4.56 -15.99
N ALA A 206 -18.24 -4.01 -16.32
CA ALA A 206 -17.87 -3.61 -17.68
C ALA A 206 -17.74 -4.78 -18.68
N CYS A 207 -17.58 -6.02 -18.21
CA CYS A 207 -17.50 -7.21 -19.07
C CYS A 207 -18.87 -7.88 -19.31
N VAL A 208 -19.94 -7.36 -18.69
CA VAL A 208 -21.33 -7.87 -18.84
C VAL A 208 -22.34 -6.73 -19.01
N ASP A 209 -21.89 -5.58 -19.52
CA ASP A 209 -22.69 -4.39 -19.86
C ASP A 209 -23.53 -3.83 -18.69
N LEU A 210 -23.02 -3.94 -17.46
CA LEU A 210 -23.60 -3.32 -16.27
C LEU A 210 -22.91 -2.01 -15.92
N THR A 211 -23.68 -1.02 -15.50
CA THR A 211 -23.20 0.28 -14.99
C THR A 211 -23.68 0.57 -13.56
N THR A 212 -24.59 -0.26 -13.03
CA THR A 212 -25.11 -0.20 -11.66
C THR A 212 -25.59 -1.59 -11.26
N LYS A 213 -25.64 -1.86 -9.94
CA LYS A 213 -26.15 -3.14 -9.42
C LYS A 213 -27.64 -3.35 -9.80
N PRO A 214 -27.98 -4.42 -10.54
CA PRO A 214 -29.35 -4.71 -10.94
C PRO A 214 -30.23 -5.08 -9.73
N LYS A 215 -31.54 -4.81 -9.85
CA LYS A 215 -32.53 -5.11 -8.79
C LYS A 215 -33.07 -6.53 -8.96
N GLY A 216 -32.83 -7.39 -7.97
CA GLY A 216 -33.26 -8.79 -7.98
C GLY A 216 -32.15 -9.73 -8.46
N LYS A 217 -32.55 -10.93 -8.92
CA LYS A 217 -31.60 -11.98 -9.32
C LYS A 217 -30.99 -11.71 -10.69
N TRP A 218 -29.67 -11.86 -10.83
CA TRP A 218 -28.94 -11.68 -12.09
C TRP A 218 -28.27 -12.97 -12.54
N PHE A 219 -28.21 -13.19 -13.85
CA PHE A 219 -27.66 -14.40 -14.46
C PHE A 219 -26.72 -14.03 -15.60
N CYS A 220 -25.53 -14.62 -15.63
CA CYS A 220 -24.54 -14.34 -16.66
C CYS A 220 -25.02 -14.80 -18.06
N PRO A 221 -24.43 -14.26 -19.16
CA PRO A 221 -24.89 -14.58 -20.52
C PRO A 221 -24.96 -16.08 -20.84
N ARG A 222 -24.02 -16.88 -20.30
CA ARG A 222 -24.04 -18.36 -20.45
C ARG A 222 -25.24 -18.98 -19.75
N CYS A 223 -25.48 -18.67 -18.47
CA CYS A 223 -26.62 -19.19 -17.71
C CYS A 223 -27.98 -18.73 -18.26
N VAL A 224 -28.06 -17.53 -18.84
CA VAL A 224 -29.28 -17.06 -19.55
C VAL A 224 -29.55 -17.87 -20.81
N GLN A 225 -28.52 -18.23 -21.59
CA GLN A 225 -28.68 -19.07 -22.78
C GLN A 225 -29.09 -20.51 -22.43
N GLU A 226 -28.43 -21.15 -21.46
CA GLU A 226 -28.77 -22.52 -21.06
C GLU A 226 -30.19 -22.64 -20.49
N ARG A 227 -30.67 -21.62 -19.77
CA ARG A 227 -32.06 -21.56 -19.29
C ARG A 227 -33.09 -21.28 -20.38
N LYS A 228 -32.67 -20.82 -21.57
CA LYS A 228 -33.52 -20.71 -22.77
C LYS A 228 -33.57 -21.99 -23.60
N LYS A 229 -32.51 -22.80 -23.61
CA LYS A 229 -32.46 -24.11 -24.28
C LYS A 229 -33.25 -25.21 -23.56
N LYS A 230 -33.54 -25.02 -22.26
CA LYS A 230 -34.31 -25.94 -21.40
C LYS A 230 -35.77 -25.53 -21.25
N LYS A 231 -36.34 -24.88 -22.28
CA LYS A 231 -37.73 -24.45 -22.39
C LYS A 231 -38.26 -24.73 -23.80
#